data_AF-A0A914WMJ6-F1
#
_entry.id   AF-A0A914WMJ6-F1
#
_cell.length_a   1.000
_cell.length_b   1.000
_cell.length_c   1.000
_cell.angle_alpha   90.00
_cell.angle_beta   90.00
_cell.angle_gamma   90.00
#
_symmetry.space_group_name_H-M   'P 1'
#
loop_
_entity.id
_entity.type
_entity.pdbx_description
1 polymer ?
#
loop_
_entity_poly.entity_id
_entity_poly.type
_entity_poly.pdbx_seq_one_letter_code
_entity_poly.pdbx_strand_id
1 'polypeptide(L)'
;MWRIAILMFVFIYPRTVHATGACDSNPCLNGALCEPASYDSNSFQCETNCPSNCYGQQCETCVAASSVCASCPSGFTQAVPGSCFAISPGSYSFIDADAYCISVGGRLASVNDAIEDYEIRRVLGDGTEYMPFWIGSGDPNSIGAYTWIDGSSSTYSTRERACASNPCQNGATCELASYDSSSFQCEMNCPSNCYGQQCEVCVPAASVCASCPSGFTQAVPGSCFAISPGSYSFIDADAYCISVGGRLATVNDATEDYEIRRVLGDGTEYMPFWIGSGDPNSIGAYTWIDGSSSTYSTREHISGYCCTILKLGYMAPPLQWFLFQCIEAYQAMCRLPCGASGACASNPCQNGATCELASYDSSSFQCETNCPSNCYGQLCEVCVPAASVCASCPSGFTQAVPGSCFAISPGSYSFIDADAYCISVGGRLATVNDATEDYEIRRVLGDGTEYMPFWIGSGDPNSIGAYTWIDGSSSTYSTREHISGYCCTILKLGYMAPPLQWFLFQCIEAYQAMCRLNCGSSK
;
A
#
# COMPACT_ATOMS: atom_id res chain seq x y z
N MET A 1 35.11 -28.85 -23.59
CA MET A 1 35.63 -28.26 -24.84
C MET A 1 34.43 -27.82 -25.67
N TRP A 2 34.48 -26.58 -26.19
CA TRP A 2 33.53 -25.88 -27.07
C TRP A 2 32.37 -25.07 -26.44
N ARG A 3 32.50 -23.75 -26.69
CA ARG A 3 31.56 -22.63 -26.51
C ARG A 3 30.56 -22.61 -27.66
N ILE A 4 29.36 -22.08 -27.45
CA ILE A 4 28.58 -21.37 -28.49
C ILE A 4 28.09 -20.05 -27.90
N ALA A 5 28.37 -18.98 -28.64
CA ALA A 5 27.98 -17.60 -28.37
C ALA A 5 26.57 -17.31 -28.90
N ILE A 6 25.84 -16.41 -28.23
CA ILE A 6 24.69 -15.72 -28.79
C ILE A 6 25.01 -14.23 -28.77
N LEU A 7 25.10 -13.63 -29.96
CA LEU A 7 25.08 -12.19 -30.18
C LEU A 7 23.63 -11.69 -30.02
N MET A 8 23.42 -10.61 -29.26
CA MET A 8 22.26 -9.74 -29.44
C MET A 8 22.72 -8.28 -29.48
N PHE A 9 22.23 -7.58 -30.50
CA PHE A 9 22.48 -6.18 -30.82
C PHE A 9 21.80 -5.25 -29.81
N VAL A 10 22.44 -4.13 -29.47
CA VAL A 10 21.79 -2.98 -28.83
C VAL A 10 21.97 -1.75 -29.72
N PHE A 11 20.85 -1.09 -30.02
CA PHE A 11 20.73 0.14 -30.79
C PHE A 11 21.46 1.30 -30.10
N ILE A 12 22.11 2.14 -30.91
CA ILE A 12 22.60 3.46 -30.50
C ILE A 12 21.55 4.50 -30.90
N TYR A 13 21.09 5.32 -29.95
CA TYR A 13 20.80 6.75 -30.13
C TYR A 13 20.81 7.46 -28.76
N PRO A 14 20.99 8.80 -28.70
CA PRO A 14 21.86 9.43 -27.72
C PRO A 14 21.09 10.36 -26.78
N ARG A 15 21.58 10.52 -25.56
CA ARG A 15 21.76 11.84 -24.92
C ARG A 15 22.33 11.69 -23.52
N THR A 16 23.47 12.33 -23.37
CA THR A 16 24.05 12.91 -22.16
C THR A 16 23.06 13.20 -21.03
N VAL A 17 23.19 12.45 -19.94
CA VAL A 17 23.33 13.01 -18.58
C VAL A 17 24.60 12.37 -18.05
N HIS A 18 25.64 13.15 -17.74
CA HIS A 18 26.71 12.63 -16.89
C HIS A 18 26.06 12.38 -15.54
N ALA A 19 25.70 11.12 -15.26
CA ALA A 19 25.60 10.68 -13.87
C ALA A 19 27.03 10.85 -13.34
N THR A 20 27.23 11.84 -12.47
CA THR A 20 28.48 11.93 -11.73
C THR A 20 28.60 10.65 -10.90
N GLY A 21 29.60 9.83 -11.17
CA GLY A 21 29.83 8.61 -10.39
C GLY A 21 30.07 8.97 -8.91
N ALA A 22 29.76 8.04 -8.01
CA ALA A 22 29.90 8.24 -6.56
C ALA A 22 31.31 8.69 -6.10
N CYS A 23 32.33 8.44 -6.92
CA CYS A 23 33.73 8.80 -6.67
C CYS A 23 34.26 10.00 -7.47
N ASP A 24 33.43 10.69 -8.27
CA ASP A 24 33.89 11.75 -9.17
C ASP A 24 34.54 12.95 -8.44
N SER A 25 34.14 13.20 -7.19
CA SER A 25 34.74 14.23 -6.32
C SER A 25 35.61 13.65 -5.19
N ASN A 26 35.89 12.33 -5.19
CA ASN A 26 36.49 11.56 -4.09
C ASN A 26 35.99 11.99 -2.69
N PRO A 27 34.88 11.41 -2.19
CA PRO A 27 34.36 11.70 -0.85
C PRO A 27 35.25 11.21 0.31
N CYS A 28 36.29 10.41 0.03
CA CYS A 28 37.17 9.86 1.06
C CYS A 28 38.18 10.90 1.55
N LEU A 29 38.41 10.90 2.86
CA LEU A 29 39.25 11.87 3.56
C LEU A 29 40.66 11.32 3.79
N ASN A 30 41.56 12.22 4.21
CA ASN A 30 42.93 11.90 4.63
C ASN A 30 43.78 11.13 3.60
N GLY A 31 43.47 11.29 2.31
CA GLY A 31 44.22 10.66 1.22
C GLY A 31 43.79 9.24 0.88
N ALA A 32 42.64 8.79 1.40
CA ALA A 32 42.03 7.53 1.01
C ALA A 32 41.52 7.56 -0.45
N LEU A 33 41.51 6.39 -1.07
CA LEU A 33 41.02 6.20 -2.44
C LEU A 33 39.55 5.76 -2.40
N CYS A 34 38.70 6.47 -3.15
CA CYS A 34 37.30 6.08 -3.34
C CYS A 34 37.19 4.95 -4.36
N GLU A 35 36.43 3.92 -3.99
CA GLU A 35 35.99 2.88 -4.90
C GLU A 35 34.46 2.81 -4.94
N PRO A 36 33.82 2.64 -6.11
CA PRO A 36 32.39 2.40 -6.18
C PRO A 36 32.01 1.12 -5.44
N ALA A 37 30.90 1.13 -4.70
CA ALA A 37 30.44 -0.03 -3.96
C ALA A 37 30.07 -1.19 -4.92
N SER A 38 30.38 -2.42 -4.54
CA SER A 38 30.23 -3.61 -5.39
C SER A 38 28.78 -3.95 -5.77
N TYR A 39 27.80 -3.43 -5.03
CA TYR A 39 26.37 -3.67 -5.19
C TYR A 39 25.59 -2.47 -5.73
N ASP A 40 26.19 -1.28 -5.79
CA ASP A 40 25.54 -0.05 -6.26
C ASP A 40 26.58 0.94 -6.82
N SER A 41 26.48 1.24 -8.12
CA SER A 41 27.37 2.19 -8.80
C SER A 41 27.18 3.64 -8.36
N ASN A 42 26.12 3.96 -7.61
CA ASN A 42 25.87 5.27 -7.01
C ASN A 42 26.34 5.37 -5.55
N SER A 43 26.87 4.29 -4.98
CA SER A 43 27.44 4.26 -3.63
C SER A 43 28.96 4.16 -3.70
N PHE A 44 29.64 4.61 -2.64
CA PHE A 44 31.10 4.62 -2.55
C PHE A 44 31.59 3.92 -1.29
N GLN A 45 32.83 3.44 -1.33
CA GLN A 45 33.54 2.82 -0.21
C GLN A 45 34.94 3.43 -0.06
N CYS A 46 35.26 3.85 1.16
CA CYS A 46 36.58 4.39 1.52
C CYS A 46 37.34 3.47 2.49
N GLU A 47 36.59 2.72 3.31
CA GLU A 47 37.06 1.98 4.49
C GLU A 47 38.16 0.95 4.21
N THR A 48 38.12 0.32 3.03
CA THR A 48 39.12 -0.67 2.59
C THR A 48 40.43 -0.03 2.11
N ASN A 49 40.43 1.29 1.89
CA ASN A 49 41.53 2.05 1.30
C ASN A 49 42.02 3.19 2.22
N CYS A 50 41.73 3.13 3.51
CA CYS A 50 42.26 4.10 4.46
C CYS A 50 43.79 3.97 4.58
N PRO A 51 44.52 5.10 4.74
CA PRO A 51 45.89 5.06 5.24
C PRO A 51 45.97 4.28 6.56
N SER A 52 47.09 3.61 6.82
CA SER A 52 47.23 2.69 7.96
C SER A 52 47.08 3.32 9.35
N ASN A 53 47.15 4.65 9.44
CA ASN A 53 46.93 5.40 10.67
C ASN A 53 45.56 6.10 10.71
N CYS A 54 44.66 5.80 9.78
CA CYS A 54 43.32 6.38 9.70
C CYS A 54 42.22 5.29 9.65
N TYR A 55 41.01 5.63 10.09
CA TYR A 55 39.85 4.73 10.15
C TYR A 55 38.53 5.53 10.11
N GLY A 56 37.40 4.84 9.96
CA GLY A 56 36.07 5.42 9.77
C GLY A 56 35.52 5.23 8.35
N GLN A 57 34.22 5.47 8.17
CA GLN A 57 33.51 5.22 6.90
C GLN A 57 34.07 6.03 5.72
N GLN A 58 34.63 7.20 6.01
CA GLN A 58 35.29 8.08 5.04
C GLN A 58 36.79 8.22 5.34
N CYS A 59 37.36 7.41 6.24
CA CYS A 59 38.72 7.55 6.77
C CYS A 59 38.97 8.88 7.49
N GLU A 60 37.95 9.41 8.17
CA GLU A 60 37.91 10.73 8.78
C GLU A 60 38.79 10.89 10.03
N THR A 61 39.08 9.80 10.74
CA THR A 61 39.83 9.84 12.01
C THR A 61 41.21 9.25 11.83
N CYS A 62 42.25 9.98 12.23
CA CYS A 62 43.63 9.51 12.18
C CYS A 62 44.33 9.65 13.53
N VAL A 63 45.23 8.71 13.82
CA VAL A 63 46.14 8.76 14.96
C VAL A 63 47.56 9.09 14.52
N ALA A 64 48.42 9.47 15.46
CA ALA A 64 49.84 9.68 15.17
C ALA A 64 50.46 8.39 14.61
N ALA A 65 51.28 8.47 13.56
CA ALA A 65 51.91 7.27 12.97
C ALA A 65 52.73 6.46 14.00
N SER A 66 53.22 7.11 15.06
CA SER A 66 53.95 6.48 16.17
C SER A 66 53.07 5.68 17.14
N SER A 67 51.74 5.82 17.09
CA SER A 67 50.79 5.09 17.95
C SER A 67 50.14 3.89 17.26
N VAL A 68 50.56 3.55 16.03
CA VAL A 68 50.06 2.38 15.31
C VAL A 68 50.82 1.12 15.74
N CYS A 69 50.09 0.12 16.25
CA CYS A 69 50.64 -1.20 16.55
C CYS A 69 51.03 -1.93 15.27
N ALA A 70 52.22 -2.53 15.22
CA ALA A 70 52.74 -3.20 14.01
C ALA A 70 51.96 -4.47 13.61
N SER A 71 51.35 -5.16 14.58
CA SER A 71 50.44 -6.28 14.36
C SER A 71 49.67 -6.61 15.66
N CYS A 72 48.51 -7.24 15.54
CA CYS A 72 47.77 -7.74 16.69
C CYS A 72 48.27 -9.11 17.16
N PRO A 73 48.16 -9.42 18.47
CA PRO A 73 48.40 -10.76 18.98
C PRO A 73 47.50 -11.81 18.31
N SER A 74 47.91 -13.07 18.33
CA SER A 74 47.11 -14.18 17.78
C SER A 74 45.74 -14.24 18.45
N GLY A 75 44.68 -14.29 17.64
CA GLY A 75 43.28 -14.28 18.11
C GLY A 75 42.68 -12.89 18.32
N PHE A 76 43.46 -11.82 18.14
CA PHE A 76 42.96 -10.44 18.16
C PHE A 76 42.96 -9.83 16.75
N THR A 77 42.00 -8.97 16.50
CA THR A 77 41.85 -8.24 15.25
C THR A 77 41.99 -6.74 15.51
N GLN A 78 42.71 -6.04 14.63
CA GLN A 78 42.81 -4.59 14.69
C GLN A 78 41.50 -3.98 14.17
N ALA A 79 40.77 -3.28 15.03
CA ALA A 79 39.59 -2.52 14.62
C ALA A 79 39.95 -1.05 14.34
N VAL A 80 40.78 -0.44 15.20
CA VAL A 80 41.32 0.91 15.00
C VAL A 80 42.85 0.90 15.12
N PRO A 81 43.58 1.82 14.45
CA PRO A 81 45.04 1.86 14.52
C PRO A 81 45.54 2.00 15.96
N GLY A 82 46.38 1.06 16.38
CA GLY A 82 46.89 1.01 17.76
C GLY A 82 46.11 0.11 18.73
N SER A 83 44.87 -0.30 18.40
CA SER A 83 44.02 -1.09 19.31
C SER A 83 43.61 -2.43 18.69
N CYS A 84 43.74 -3.50 19.48
CA CYS A 84 43.43 -4.87 19.08
C CYS A 84 42.32 -5.44 19.95
N PHE A 85 41.31 -6.06 19.33
CA PHE A 85 40.09 -6.53 19.99
C PHE A 85 39.85 -8.01 19.69
N ALA A 86 39.20 -8.72 20.61
CA ALA A 86 38.83 -10.12 20.44
C ALA A 86 37.51 -10.40 21.17
N ILE A 87 36.74 -11.35 20.64
CA ILE A 87 35.53 -11.88 21.29
C ILE A 87 35.90 -13.14 22.07
N SER A 88 35.41 -13.25 23.31
CA SER A 88 35.65 -14.42 24.14
C SER A 88 34.98 -15.68 23.56
N PRO A 89 35.58 -16.88 23.74
CA PRO A 89 35.04 -18.12 23.18
C PRO A 89 33.76 -18.64 23.88
N GLY A 90 33.29 -17.96 24.93
CA GLY A 90 32.11 -18.33 25.70
C GLY A 90 31.51 -17.15 26.46
N SER A 91 30.37 -17.39 27.11
CA SER A 91 29.65 -16.42 27.92
C SER A 91 30.13 -16.44 29.37
N TYR A 92 30.32 -15.27 29.96
CA TYR A 92 30.83 -15.09 31.32
C TYR A 92 29.97 -14.07 32.09
N SER A 93 30.04 -14.08 33.42
CA SER A 93 29.59 -12.94 34.22
C SER A 93 30.53 -11.75 33.97
N PHE A 94 30.13 -10.51 34.28
CA PHE A 94 30.98 -9.32 34.04
C PHE A 94 32.37 -9.45 34.68
N ILE A 95 32.44 -9.92 35.94
CA ILE A 95 33.70 -10.09 36.68
C ILE A 95 34.55 -11.19 36.04
N ASP A 96 33.94 -12.32 35.69
CA ASP A 96 34.65 -13.44 35.05
C ASP A 96 35.11 -13.08 33.63
N ALA A 97 34.37 -12.21 32.94
CA ALA A 97 34.72 -11.70 31.62
C ALA A 97 35.97 -10.80 31.69
N ASP A 98 36.04 -9.87 32.65
CA ASP A 98 37.27 -9.07 32.85
C ASP A 98 38.45 -9.94 33.28
N ALA A 99 38.25 -10.90 34.19
CA ALA A 99 39.28 -11.85 34.58
C ALA A 99 39.80 -12.67 33.39
N TYR A 100 38.91 -13.11 32.50
CA TYR A 100 39.28 -13.76 31.26
C TYR A 100 40.07 -12.84 30.33
N CYS A 101 39.62 -11.61 30.10
CA CYS A 101 40.33 -10.64 29.27
C CYS A 101 41.73 -10.34 29.81
N ILE A 102 41.90 -10.22 31.13
CA ILE A 102 43.20 -10.11 31.80
C ILE A 102 44.08 -11.33 31.48
N SER A 103 43.52 -12.54 31.54
CA SER A 103 44.26 -13.78 31.32
C SER A 103 44.84 -13.92 29.91
N VAL A 104 44.23 -13.24 28.92
CA VAL A 104 44.67 -13.23 27.52
C VAL A 104 45.47 -11.97 27.16
N GLY A 105 45.88 -11.18 28.16
CA GLY A 105 46.74 -10.01 27.97
C GLY A 105 46.01 -8.72 27.60
N GLY A 106 44.69 -8.66 27.79
CA GLY A 106 43.85 -7.48 27.57
C GLY A 106 43.01 -7.11 28.79
N ARG A 107 41.91 -6.38 28.57
CA ARG A 107 40.83 -6.06 29.52
C ARG A 107 39.51 -6.03 28.75
N LEU A 108 38.36 -5.94 29.43
CA LEU A 108 37.12 -5.61 28.71
C LEU A 108 37.30 -4.30 27.95
N ALA A 109 36.82 -4.27 26.71
CA ALA A 109 37.07 -3.17 25.79
C ALA A 109 36.52 -1.84 26.32
N SER A 110 37.31 -0.77 26.19
CA SER A 110 36.82 0.60 26.19
C SER A 110 36.44 1.03 24.78
N VAL A 111 35.45 1.91 24.67
CA VAL A 111 35.05 2.52 23.40
C VAL A 111 35.09 4.03 23.61
N ASN A 112 35.82 4.74 22.76
CA ASN A 112 36.16 6.14 22.98
C ASN A 112 35.32 7.11 22.15
N ASP A 113 34.77 6.66 21.01
CA ASP A 113 33.88 7.44 20.17
C ASP A 113 32.99 6.55 19.25
N ALA A 114 32.10 7.20 18.49
CA ALA A 114 31.17 6.53 17.60
C ALA A 114 31.83 5.86 16.40
N ILE A 115 33.00 6.34 15.97
CA ILE A 115 33.73 5.81 14.83
C ILE A 115 34.45 4.54 15.28
N GLU A 116 35.08 4.53 16.45
CA GLU A 116 35.64 3.31 17.05
C GLU A 116 34.57 2.23 17.28
N ASP A 117 33.37 2.59 17.77
CA ASP A 117 32.26 1.63 17.92
C ASP A 117 31.85 1.00 16.58
N TYR A 118 31.78 1.80 15.52
CA TYR A 118 31.47 1.32 14.17
C TYR A 118 32.52 0.33 13.66
N GLU A 119 33.81 0.66 13.81
CA GLU A 119 34.92 -0.19 13.36
C GLU A 119 34.96 -1.53 14.11
N ILE A 120 34.75 -1.50 15.44
CA ILE A 120 34.67 -2.72 16.27
C ILE A 120 33.54 -3.62 15.77
N ARG A 121 32.34 -3.06 15.51
CA ARG A 121 31.20 -3.81 14.97
C ARG A 121 31.45 -4.33 13.56
N ARG A 122 32.09 -3.56 12.68
CA ARG A 122 32.38 -4.00 11.31
C ARG A 122 33.33 -5.18 11.28
N VAL A 123 34.38 -5.14 12.10
CA VAL A 123 35.47 -6.13 12.07
C VAL A 123 35.16 -7.38 12.89
N LEU A 124 34.35 -7.27 13.94
CA LEU A 124 34.02 -8.38 14.84
C LEU A 124 32.54 -8.82 14.79
N GLY A 125 31.68 -8.06 14.12
CA GLY A 125 30.23 -8.23 14.14
C GLY A 125 29.66 -9.22 13.12
N ASP A 126 30.45 -9.68 12.15
CA ASP A 126 29.96 -10.56 11.09
C ASP A 126 29.56 -11.93 11.68
N GLY A 127 28.25 -12.19 11.75
CA GLY A 127 27.66 -13.38 12.38
C GLY A 127 27.31 -13.27 13.88
N THR A 128 27.42 -12.10 14.51
CA THR A 128 27.14 -11.91 15.96
C THR A 128 26.00 -10.94 16.28
N GLU A 129 25.22 -10.53 15.26
CA GLU A 129 24.15 -9.52 15.32
C GLU A 129 23.09 -9.73 16.44
N TYR A 130 23.01 -10.93 17.01
CA TYR A 130 22.03 -11.29 18.05
C TYR A 130 22.64 -11.65 19.42
N MET A 131 23.96 -11.53 19.62
CA MET A 131 24.59 -11.91 20.90
C MET A 131 25.16 -10.69 21.65
N PRO A 132 24.71 -10.42 22.89
CA PRO A 132 25.25 -9.33 23.70
C PRO A 132 26.64 -9.67 24.24
N PHE A 133 27.55 -8.68 24.23
CA PHE A 133 28.90 -8.78 24.78
C PHE A 133 29.10 -7.82 25.96
N TRP A 134 29.93 -8.22 26.93
CA TRP A 134 30.41 -7.31 27.96
C TRP A 134 31.48 -6.36 27.41
N ILE A 135 31.39 -5.08 27.78
CA ILE A 135 32.44 -4.06 27.59
C ILE A 135 32.82 -3.46 28.93
N GLY A 136 33.94 -2.76 29.03
CA GLY A 136 34.53 -2.28 30.28
C GLY A 136 33.83 -1.09 30.93
N SER A 137 32.61 -0.74 30.53
CA SER A 137 31.86 0.41 31.06
C SER A 137 31.11 0.01 32.33
N GLY A 138 31.67 0.34 33.50
CA GLY A 138 31.01 0.14 34.79
C GLY A 138 31.98 0.01 35.98
N ASP A 139 31.54 0.46 37.16
CA ASP A 139 32.19 0.19 38.44
C ASP A 139 31.48 -0.99 39.14
N PRO A 140 32.16 -2.11 39.44
CA PRO A 140 31.59 -3.23 40.20
C PRO A 140 31.08 -2.84 41.60
N ASN A 141 31.49 -1.69 42.13
CA ASN A 141 31.23 -1.27 43.50
C ASN A 141 30.38 -0.01 43.65
N SER A 142 29.94 0.63 42.56
CA SER A 142 29.01 1.77 42.65
C SER A 142 27.95 1.78 41.56
N ILE A 143 26.70 1.90 41.99
CA ILE A 143 25.56 2.13 41.10
C ILE A 143 25.57 3.62 40.77
N GLY A 144 26.02 3.98 39.56
CA GLY A 144 25.83 5.33 38.99
C GLY A 144 27.09 6.11 38.59
N ALA A 145 28.30 5.58 38.76
CA ALA A 145 29.52 6.13 38.17
C ALA A 145 30.03 5.22 37.04
N TYR A 146 30.00 5.72 35.81
CA TYR A 146 30.47 5.03 34.62
C TYR A 146 31.90 5.48 34.29
N THR A 147 32.88 4.81 34.90
CA THR A 147 34.29 4.91 34.51
C THR A 147 34.71 3.63 33.83
N TRP A 148 35.55 3.70 32.81
CA TRP A 148 36.10 2.51 32.19
C TRP A 148 37.07 1.80 33.13
N ILE A 149 36.97 0.48 33.23
CA ILE A 149 37.80 -0.34 34.13
C ILE A 149 39.29 -0.36 33.75
N ASP A 150 39.63 0.11 32.56
CA ASP A 150 41.00 0.31 32.08
C ASP A 150 41.56 1.71 32.45
N GLY A 151 40.74 2.58 33.04
CA GLY A 151 41.10 3.94 33.41
C GLY A 151 41.03 4.95 32.26
N SER A 152 40.51 4.59 31.10
CA SER A 152 40.30 5.53 29.99
C SER A 152 39.31 6.64 30.40
N SER A 153 39.60 7.86 29.94
CA SER A 153 38.89 9.09 30.33
C SER A 153 37.70 9.42 29.43
N SER A 154 37.33 8.54 28.50
CA SER A 154 36.27 8.83 27.53
C SER A 154 34.91 8.94 28.24
N THR A 155 34.16 9.99 27.91
CA THR A 155 32.76 10.15 28.30
C THR A 155 31.82 9.48 27.29
N TYR A 156 32.37 8.67 26.39
CA TYR A 156 31.58 8.02 25.35
C TYR A 156 30.70 6.95 25.98
N SER A 157 29.45 7.32 26.20
CA SER A 157 28.42 6.38 26.58
C SER A 157 27.69 5.94 25.31
N THR A 158 27.57 4.63 25.11
CA THR A 158 26.60 4.09 24.15
C THR A 158 25.17 4.34 24.62
N ARG A 159 25.00 4.86 25.85
CA ARG A 159 23.76 4.99 26.59
C ARG A 159 22.97 6.28 26.32
N GLU A 160 23.59 7.25 25.65
CA GLU A 160 22.97 8.54 25.30
C GLU A 160 22.65 8.68 23.80
N ARG A 161 23.00 7.69 22.97
CA ARG A 161 23.12 7.87 21.51
C ARG A 161 21.82 8.19 20.77
N ALA A 162 20.68 7.59 21.12
CA ALA A 162 19.47 7.75 20.33
C ALA A 162 18.86 9.17 20.42
N CYS A 163 19.02 9.86 21.56
CA CYS A 163 18.48 11.22 21.76
C CYS A 163 19.55 12.33 21.90
N ALA A 164 20.85 12.02 21.88
CA ALA A 164 21.91 13.01 22.09
C ALA A 164 21.86 14.21 21.12
N SER A 165 21.50 13.97 19.85
CA SER A 165 21.33 15.02 18.84
C SER A 165 19.88 15.46 18.63
N ASN A 166 18.93 14.91 19.40
CA ASN A 166 17.48 14.97 19.16
C ASN A 166 17.11 14.72 17.68
N PRO A 167 16.89 13.45 17.25
CA PRO A 167 16.46 13.14 15.89
C PRO A 167 15.05 13.62 15.55
N CYS A 168 14.28 14.11 16.52
CA CYS A 168 12.92 14.56 16.31
C CYS A 168 12.87 15.96 15.69
N GLN A 169 11.89 16.16 14.81
CA GLN A 169 11.74 17.37 14.02
C GLN A 169 10.65 18.28 14.60
N ASN A 170 10.56 19.49 14.05
CA ASN A 170 9.47 20.44 14.32
C ASN A 170 9.24 20.79 15.80
N GLY A 171 10.30 20.72 16.62
CA GLY A 171 10.26 21.05 18.03
C GLY A 171 9.79 19.91 18.94
N ALA A 172 9.63 18.70 18.40
CA ALA A 172 9.39 17.51 19.20
C ALA A 172 10.60 17.14 20.06
N THR A 173 10.34 16.52 21.22
CA THR A 173 11.38 16.07 22.15
C THR A 173 11.60 14.57 22.01
N CYS A 174 12.85 14.18 21.80
CA CYS A 174 13.24 12.77 21.79
C CYS A 174 13.13 12.13 23.16
N GLU A 175 12.51 10.96 23.20
CA GLU A 175 12.52 10.05 24.35
C GLU A 175 13.14 8.72 23.96
N LEU A 176 13.79 8.06 24.92
CA LEU A 176 14.32 6.71 24.71
C LEU A 176 13.17 5.71 24.76
N ALA A 177 13.00 4.93 23.69
CA ALA A 177 11.93 3.94 23.57
C ALA A 177 12.30 2.59 24.23
N SER A 178 13.58 2.38 24.57
CA SER A 178 14.08 1.14 25.15
C SER A 178 15.16 1.38 26.21
N TYR A 179 15.27 0.44 27.15
CA TYR A 179 16.26 0.49 28.24
C TYR A 179 17.72 0.38 27.78
N ASP A 180 17.95 -0.18 26.60
CA ASP A 180 19.27 -0.28 25.96
C ASP A 180 19.64 1.00 25.19
N SER A 181 18.79 2.05 25.22
CA SER A 181 19.07 3.40 24.71
C SER A 181 19.50 3.48 23.24
N SER A 182 19.23 2.41 22.49
CA SER A 182 19.52 2.27 21.06
C SER A 182 18.36 2.76 20.20
N SER A 183 17.15 2.82 20.77
CA SER A 183 15.95 3.27 20.09
C SER A 183 15.39 4.55 20.72
N PHE A 184 14.83 5.41 19.88
CA PHE A 184 14.13 6.61 20.27
C PHE A 184 12.69 6.60 19.77
N GLN A 185 11.85 7.40 20.42
CA GLN A 185 10.49 7.70 20.00
C GLN A 185 10.32 9.22 19.95
N CYS A 186 9.78 9.72 18.85
CA CYS A 186 9.38 11.12 18.71
C CYS A 186 7.85 11.26 18.76
N GLU A 187 7.14 10.22 18.32
CA GLU A 187 5.68 10.18 18.18
C GLU A 187 4.89 10.68 19.39
N MET A 188 5.35 10.36 20.60
CA MET A 188 4.66 10.71 21.85
C MET A 188 4.73 12.21 22.17
N ASN A 189 5.67 12.93 21.54
CA ASN A 189 5.98 14.32 21.82
C ASN A 189 5.87 15.23 20.58
N CYS A 190 5.16 14.78 19.54
CA CYS A 190 4.89 15.64 18.40
C CYS A 190 4.02 16.85 18.80
N PRO A 191 4.31 18.06 18.27
CA PRO A 191 3.32 19.14 18.28
C PRO A 191 2.00 18.67 17.70
N SER A 192 0.87 19.17 18.20
CA SER A 192 -0.49 18.71 17.81
C SER A 192 -0.80 18.76 16.30
N ASN A 193 -0.07 19.58 15.55
CA ASN A 193 -0.23 19.74 14.11
C ASN A 193 0.85 19.02 13.28
N CYS A 194 1.67 18.20 13.93
CA CYS A 194 2.72 17.41 13.30
C CYS A 194 2.57 15.92 13.62
N TYR A 195 3.05 15.06 12.71
CA TYR A 195 2.96 13.61 12.81
C TYR A 195 4.10 12.95 12.01
N GLY A 196 4.20 11.63 12.11
CA GLY A 196 5.29 10.84 11.58
C GLY A 196 6.24 10.33 12.65
N GLN A 197 7.08 9.37 12.28
CA GLN A 197 8.00 8.71 13.21
C GLN A 197 9.00 9.68 13.86
N GLN A 198 9.35 10.76 13.16
CA GLN A 198 10.21 11.83 13.67
C GLN A 198 9.45 13.16 13.82
N CYS A 199 8.12 13.15 13.73
CA CYS A 199 7.28 14.35 13.66
C CYS A 199 7.61 15.25 12.46
N GLU A 200 8.05 14.67 11.35
CA GLU A 200 8.57 15.35 10.16
C GLU A 200 7.50 16.03 9.29
N VAL A 201 6.24 15.58 9.38
CA VAL A 201 5.13 16.14 8.59
C VAL A 201 4.30 17.06 9.47
N CYS A 202 4.10 18.31 9.04
CA CYS A 202 3.23 19.25 9.73
C CYS A 202 2.17 19.85 8.79
N VAL A 203 0.98 20.09 9.33
CA VAL A 203 -0.11 20.78 8.64
C VAL A 203 -0.41 22.11 9.33
N PRO A 204 -1.17 23.02 8.67
CA PRO A 204 -1.68 24.21 9.35
C PRO A 204 -2.47 23.84 10.61
N ALA A 205 -2.30 24.59 11.70
CA ALA A 205 -2.98 24.29 12.97
C ALA A 205 -4.52 24.26 12.85
N ALA A 206 -5.08 25.02 11.91
CA ALA A 206 -6.51 25.00 11.60
C ALA A 206 -7.01 23.67 11.00
N SER A 207 -6.10 22.83 10.50
CA SER A 207 -6.41 21.51 9.93
C SER A 207 -6.43 20.39 10.98
N VAL A 208 -6.08 20.66 12.24
CA VAL A 208 -6.09 19.65 13.32
C VAL A 208 -7.50 19.52 13.88
N CYS A 209 -7.97 18.28 14.07
CA CYS A 209 -9.27 18.05 14.70
C CYS A 209 -9.31 18.60 16.13
N ALA A 210 -10.41 19.25 16.51
CA ALA A 210 -10.69 19.50 17.94
C ALA A 210 -11.01 18.19 18.68
N SER A 211 -11.72 17.27 18.01
CA SER A 211 -12.02 15.91 18.48
C SER A 211 -12.56 15.06 17.34
N CYS A 212 -12.30 13.75 17.37
CA CYS A 212 -12.97 12.79 16.49
C CYS A 212 -14.35 12.37 17.05
N PRO A 213 -15.29 11.93 16.20
CA PRO A 213 -16.53 11.32 16.66
C PRO A 213 -16.29 10.12 17.60
N SER A 214 -17.27 9.81 18.44
CA SER A 214 -17.15 8.69 19.39
C SER A 214 -16.81 7.38 18.68
N GLY A 215 -15.77 6.67 19.15
CA GLY A 215 -15.29 5.43 18.54
C GLY A 215 -14.27 5.61 17.41
N PHE A 216 -13.94 6.86 17.05
CA PHE A 216 -12.90 7.18 16.08
C PHE A 216 -11.67 7.79 16.75
N THR A 217 -10.51 7.48 16.19
CA THR A 217 -9.22 7.98 16.64
C THR A 217 -8.57 8.80 15.52
N GLN A 218 -7.95 9.90 15.88
CA GLN A 218 -7.19 10.71 14.93
C GLN A 218 -5.84 10.04 14.68
N ALA A 219 -5.61 9.53 13.47
CA ALA A 219 -4.31 9.01 13.07
C ALA A 219 -3.42 10.12 12.48
N VAL A 220 -4.00 10.94 11.60
CA VAL A 220 -3.33 12.11 11.02
C VAL A 220 -4.15 13.38 11.26
N PRO A 221 -3.52 14.56 11.34
CA PRO A 221 -4.21 15.83 11.40
C PRO A 221 -5.35 15.95 10.38
N GLY A 222 -6.57 16.21 10.87
CA GLY A 222 -7.73 16.42 10.00
C GLY A 222 -8.54 15.17 9.66
N SER A 223 -8.03 13.97 9.95
CA SER A 223 -8.69 12.70 9.57
C SER A 223 -8.84 11.75 10.75
N CYS A 224 -10.05 11.23 10.91
CA CYS A 224 -10.44 10.31 11.96
C CYS A 224 -10.65 8.91 11.36
N PHE A 225 -10.15 7.88 12.05
CA PHE A 225 -10.18 6.50 11.61
C PHE A 225 -10.80 5.58 12.66
N ALA A 226 -11.49 4.54 12.20
CA ALA A 226 -11.96 3.45 13.05
C ALA A 226 -12.09 2.16 12.26
N ILE A 227 -12.04 1.04 12.97
CA ILE A 227 -12.38 -0.27 12.44
C ILE A 227 -13.85 -0.59 12.74
N SER A 228 -14.58 -1.09 11.75
CA SER A 228 -15.98 -1.47 11.92
C SER A 228 -16.16 -2.62 12.93
N PRO A 229 -17.29 -2.67 13.65
CA PRO A 229 -17.56 -3.72 14.63
C PRO A 229 -17.88 -5.09 14.00
N GLY A 230 -18.31 -5.11 12.73
CA GLY A 230 -18.65 -6.31 11.97
C GLY A 230 -17.83 -6.43 10.69
N SER A 231 -17.92 -7.58 10.05
CA SER A 231 -17.30 -7.88 8.75
C SER A 231 -18.33 -7.80 7.62
N TYR A 232 -17.91 -7.27 6.49
CA TYR A 232 -18.76 -6.94 5.34
C TYR A 232 -18.05 -7.27 4.03
N SER A 233 -18.82 -7.46 2.95
CA SER A 233 -18.26 -7.40 1.60
C SER A 233 -17.66 -6.01 1.36
N PHE A 234 -16.78 -5.83 0.37
CA PHE A 234 -16.13 -4.54 0.13
C PHE A 234 -17.12 -3.39 -0.10
N ILE A 235 -18.19 -3.65 -0.87
CA ILE A 235 -19.24 -2.65 -1.14
C ILE A 235 -20.01 -2.34 0.14
N ASP A 236 -20.40 -3.38 0.90
CA ASP A 236 -21.12 -3.22 2.17
C ASP A 236 -20.25 -2.53 3.24
N ALA A 237 -18.93 -2.74 3.19
CA ALA A 237 -17.95 -2.09 4.05
C ALA A 237 -17.88 -0.59 3.78
N ASP A 238 -17.84 -0.17 2.51
CA ASP A 238 -17.92 1.25 2.16
C ASP A 238 -19.27 1.85 2.53
N ALA A 239 -20.38 1.13 2.29
CA ALA A 239 -21.71 1.56 2.71
C ALA A 239 -21.79 1.77 4.23
N TYR A 240 -21.20 0.88 5.03
CA TYR A 240 -21.05 1.08 6.47
C TYR A 240 -20.25 2.34 6.78
N CYS A 241 -19.07 2.52 6.17
CA CYS A 241 -18.25 3.70 6.39
C CYS A 241 -18.97 5.00 6.00
N ILE A 242 -19.78 4.97 4.95
CA ILE A 242 -20.64 6.08 4.57
C ILE A 242 -21.67 6.36 5.65
N SER A 243 -22.35 5.34 6.18
CA SER A 243 -23.39 5.52 7.21
C SER A 243 -22.88 6.26 8.48
N VAL A 244 -21.59 6.14 8.79
CA VAL A 244 -20.92 6.80 9.92
C VAL A 244 -20.27 8.14 9.56
N GLY A 245 -20.43 8.61 8.31
CA GLY A 245 -19.98 9.91 7.82
C GLY A 245 -18.59 9.92 7.19
N GLY A 246 -18.07 8.76 6.81
CA GLY A 246 -16.79 8.57 6.17
C GLY A 246 -16.88 7.79 4.87
N ARG A 247 -15.78 7.13 4.51
CA ARG A 247 -15.63 6.16 3.41
C ARG A 247 -14.61 5.11 3.84
N LEU A 248 -14.49 4.01 3.08
CA LEU A 248 -13.31 3.15 3.21
C LEU A 248 -12.03 3.99 3.07
N ALA A 249 -11.06 3.71 3.94
CA ALA A 249 -9.92 4.59 4.13
C ALA A 249 -8.96 4.60 2.94
N THR A 250 -8.63 5.80 2.48
CA THR A 250 -7.46 6.07 1.64
C THR A 250 -6.22 6.22 2.49
N VAL A 251 -5.10 5.66 2.04
CA VAL A 251 -3.77 5.84 2.63
C VAL A 251 -2.91 6.60 1.63
N ASN A 252 -2.47 7.81 1.99
CA ASN A 252 -1.83 8.73 1.03
C ASN A 252 -0.32 8.55 0.91
N ASP A 253 0.34 8.13 1.98
CA ASP A 253 1.80 8.00 2.04
C ASP A 253 2.25 7.07 3.17
N ALA A 254 3.57 6.83 3.23
CA ALA A 254 4.19 5.97 4.24
C ALA A 254 4.11 6.53 5.66
N THR A 255 4.01 7.85 5.81
CA THR A 255 3.87 8.48 7.12
C THR A 255 2.46 8.24 7.67
N GLU A 256 1.42 8.42 6.86
CA GLU A 256 0.04 8.10 7.23
C GLU A 256 -0.16 6.60 7.49
N ASP A 257 0.46 5.72 6.68
CA ASP A 257 0.48 4.27 6.92
C ASP A 257 1.02 3.92 8.31
N TYR A 258 2.17 4.51 8.67
CA TYR A 258 2.78 4.36 9.98
C TYR A 258 1.88 4.87 11.12
N GLU A 259 1.24 6.03 10.94
CA GLU A 259 0.34 6.62 11.94
C GLU A 259 -0.89 5.76 12.20
N ILE A 260 -1.56 5.30 11.13
CA ILE A 260 -2.71 4.40 11.23
C ILE A 260 -2.35 3.15 12.02
N ARG A 261 -1.17 2.56 11.75
CA ARG A 261 -0.67 1.41 12.51
C ARG A 261 -0.44 1.75 13.98
N ARG A 262 0.14 2.91 14.28
CA ARG A 262 0.45 3.31 15.67
C ARG A 262 -0.82 3.46 16.49
N VAL A 263 -1.84 4.10 15.95
CA VAL A 263 -3.07 4.39 16.71
C VAL A 263 -4.12 3.28 16.68
N LEU A 264 -4.12 2.41 15.65
CA LEU A 264 -5.12 1.33 15.51
C LEU A 264 -4.52 -0.07 15.67
N GLY A 265 -3.19 -0.23 15.68
CA GLY A 265 -2.51 -1.53 15.69
C GLY A 265 -2.37 -2.19 17.06
N ASP A 266 -2.51 -1.43 18.15
CA ASP A 266 -2.46 -2.00 19.50
C ASP A 266 -3.78 -2.72 19.82
N GLY A 267 -3.77 -4.06 19.72
CA GLY A 267 -4.87 -4.93 20.16
C GLY A 267 -5.67 -5.60 19.04
N THR A 268 -5.36 -5.35 17.76
CA THR A 268 -5.98 -6.07 16.64
C THR A 268 -5.12 -7.27 16.24
N GLU A 269 -5.25 -8.37 16.97
CA GLU A 269 -4.61 -9.63 16.56
C GLU A 269 -5.21 -10.10 15.22
N TYR A 270 -4.42 -10.05 14.15
CA TYR A 270 -4.55 -10.83 12.91
C TYR A 270 -5.75 -10.60 12.00
N MET A 271 -6.72 -9.75 12.35
CA MET A 271 -7.89 -9.54 11.48
C MET A 271 -7.53 -8.58 10.33
N PRO A 272 -7.71 -8.96 9.06
CA PRO A 272 -7.59 -8.04 7.94
C PRO A 272 -8.79 -7.11 7.84
N PHE A 273 -8.56 -5.91 7.31
CA PHE A 273 -9.59 -4.89 7.10
C PHE A 273 -9.59 -4.42 5.66
N TRP A 274 -10.75 -4.15 5.08
CA TRP A 274 -10.88 -3.43 3.82
C TRP A 274 -10.35 -2.01 3.96
N ILE A 275 -9.61 -1.57 2.94
CA ILE A 275 -9.25 -0.16 2.70
C ILE A 275 -9.83 0.27 1.36
N GLY A 276 -9.89 1.57 1.09
CA GLY A 276 -10.59 2.12 -0.09
C GLY A 276 -9.91 1.86 -1.43
N SER A 277 -8.86 1.04 -1.50
CA SER A 277 -8.18 0.72 -2.75
C SER A 277 -8.75 -0.56 -3.35
N GLY A 278 -9.39 -0.43 -4.50
CA GLY A 278 -10.01 -1.55 -5.18
C GLY A 278 -11.21 -1.11 -5.98
N ASP A 279 -11.51 -1.90 -7.00
CA ASP A 279 -12.67 -1.68 -7.85
C ASP A 279 -13.44 -3.00 -7.97
N PRO A 280 -14.61 -3.13 -7.31
CA PRO A 280 -15.49 -4.29 -7.48
C PRO A 280 -15.88 -4.55 -8.93
N ASN A 281 -15.78 -3.52 -9.79
CA ASN A 281 -16.24 -3.53 -11.17
C ASN A 281 -15.11 -3.82 -12.16
N SER A 282 -13.84 -3.83 -11.73
CA SER A 282 -12.69 -3.97 -12.63
C SER A 282 -11.52 -4.70 -11.96
N ILE A 283 -11.30 -5.95 -12.39
CA ILE A 283 -10.16 -6.75 -11.93
C ILE A 283 -8.86 -6.10 -12.44
N GLY A 284 -7.94 -5.81 -11.53
CA GLY A 284 -6.65 -5.19 -11.85
C GLY A 284 -6.66 -3.66 -11.92
N ALA A 285 -7.82 -3.01 -11.76
CA ALA A 285 -7.90 -1.57 -11.51
C ALA A 285 -7.93 -1.32 -10.01
N TYR A 286 -7.02 -0.48 -9.52
CA TYR A 286 -6.83 -0.23 -8.09
C TYR A 286 -6.90 1.25 -7.79
N THR A 287 -8.00 1.86 -8.15
CA THR A 287 -8.33 3.25 -7.82
C THR A 287 -8.79 3.35 -6.37
N TRP A 288 -8.74 4.56 -5.83
CA TRP A 288 -9.30 4.86 -4.52
C TRP A 288 -10.78 5.20 -4.65
N ILE A 289 -11.60 4.63 -3.78
CA ILE A 289 -13.06 4.76 -3.81
C ILE A 289 -13.55 6.17 -3.43
N ASP A 290 -12.67 6.99 -2.84
CA ASP A 290 -12.90 8.42 -2.58
C ASP A 290 -12.50 9.32 -3.77
N GLY A 291 -12.00 8.74 -4.86
CA GLY A 291 -11.54 9.46 -6.05
C GLY A 291 -10.18 10.14 -5.90
N SER A 292 -9.47 9.92 -4.79
CA SER A 292 -8.14 10.49 -4.56
C SER A 292 -7.12 9.99 -5.59
N SER A 293 -6.16 10.86 -5.92
CA SER A 293 -5.08 10.55 -6.85
C SER A 293 -3.86 9.92 -6.17
N SER A 294 -3.99 9.40 -4.95
CA SER A 294 -2.86 8.79 -4.22
C SER A 294 -2.31 7.60 -5.02
N THR A 295 -1.00 7.58 -5.23
CA THR A 295 -0.28 6.47 -5.86
C THR A 295 0.43 5.58 -4.85
N TYR A 296 0.29 5.87 -3.55
CA TYR A 296 0.94 5.11 -2.50
C TYR A 296 0.34 3.70 -2.40
N SER A 297 1.22 2.70 -2.34
CA SER A 297 0.84 1.30 -2.22
C SER A 297 2.05 0.48 -1.76
N THR A 298 1.84 -0.39 -0.79
CA THR A 298 2.80 -1.42 -0.33
C THR A 298 2.44 -2.81 -0.87
N ARG A 299 1.46 -2.87 -1.77
CA ARG A 299 0.85 -4.09 -2.26
C ARG A 299 1.83 -4.98 -3.01
N GLU A 300 1.82 -6.26 -2.68
CA GLU A 300 2.42 -7.30 -3.51
C GLU A 300 1.50 -7.66 -4.69
N HIS A 301 2.02 -7.62 -5.92
CA HIS A 301 1.23 -7.90 -7.13
C HIS A 301 0.83 -9.37 -7.20
N ILE A 302 -0.47 -9.64 -7.05
CA ILE A 302 -1.08 -10.96 -7.29
C ILE A 302 -2.21 -10.79 -8.31
N SER A 303 -2.15 -11.56 -9.40
CA SER A 303 -3.15 -11.50 -10.48
C SER A 303 -4.49 -12.12 -10.04
N GLY A 304 -5.62 -11.51 -10.44
CA GLY A 304 -6.95 -12.13 -10.33
C GLY A 304 -7.85 -11.66 -9.17
N TYR A 305 -7.49 -10.59 -8.48
CA TYR A 305 -8.25 -10.03 -7.35
C TYR A 305 -8.52 -8.53 -7.58
N CYS A 306 -9.55 -7.98 -6.93
CA CYS A 306 -10.12 -6.67 -7.23
C CYS A 306 -10.13 -5.69 -6.04
N CYS A 307 -10.07 -6.17 -4.79
CA CYS A 307 -10.15 -5.33 -3.59
C CYS A 307 -8.96 -5.52 -2.65
N THR A 308 -8.60 -4.47 -1.89
CA THR A 308 -7.43 -4.48 -1.02
C THR A 308 -7.79 -4.63 0.44
N ILE A 309 -7.26 -5.66 1.08
CA ILE A 309 -7.22 -5.75 2.53
C ILE A 309 -5.86 -5.29 3.06
N LEU A 310 -5.90 -4.68 4.24
CA LEU A 310 -4.74 -4.31 5.03
C LEU A 310 -4.69 -5.23 6.25
N LYS A 311 -3.52 -5.80 6.57
CA LYS A 311 -3.30 -6.55 7.81
C LYS A 311 -2.43 -5.75 8.77
N LEU A 312 -2.94 -5.52 9.98
CA LEU A 312 -2.15 -4.99 11.09
C LEU A 312 -1.37 -6.18 11.70
N GLY A 313 -0.11 -6.37 11.29
CA GLY A 313 0.75 -7.48 11.72
C GLY A 313 1.92 -7.04 12.61
N TYR A 314 2.45 -7.97 13.42
CA TYR A 314 3.56 -7.75 14.36
C TYR A 314 4.97 -7.82 13.74
N MET A 315 5.08 -7.91 12.41
CA MET A 315 6.38 -8.01 11.72
C MET A 315 6.62 -6.75 10.91
N ALA A 316 7.79 -6.14 11.13
CA ALA A 316 8.39 -4.90 10.63
C ALA A 316 7.65 -4.08 9.52
N PRO A 317 7.68 -2.73 9.59
CA PRO A 317 7.11 -1.84 8.57
C PRO A 317 7.56 -2.17 7.14
N PRO A 318 6.72 -1.91 6.11
CA PRO A 318 5.41 -1.20 6.17
C PRO A 318 4.18 -2.13 6.29
N LEU A 319 2.96 -1.56 6.46
CA LEU A 319 1.72 -2.35 6.44
C LEU A 319 1.63 -3.14 5.14
N GLN A 320 1.31 -4.43 5.21
CA GLN A 320 1.23 -5.28 4.02
C GLN A 320 -0.19 -5.27 3.47
N TRP A 321 -0.31 -4.80 2.23
CA TRP A 321 -1.57 -4.76 1.49
C TRP A 321 -1.68 -6.03 0.65
N PHE A 322 -2.79 -6.75 0.82
CA PHE A 322 -3.11 -7.95 0.04
C PHE A 322 -4.32 -7.72 -0.82
N LEU A 323 -4.36 -8.37 -1.97
CA LEU A 323 -5.55 -8.38 -2.80
C LEU A 323 -6.44 -9.57 -2.47
N PHE A 324 -7.74 -9.35 -2.51
CA PHE A 324 -8.74 -10.37 -2.21
C PHE A 324 -10.01 -10.17 -3.05
N GLN A 325 -10.90 -11.17 -3.03
CA GLN A 325 -12.19 -11.09 -3.71
C GLN A 325 -13.10 -10.10 -2.97
N CYS A 326 -13.68 -9.13 -3.68
CA CYS A 326 -14.51 -8.07 -3.07
C CYS A 326 -15.77 -8.60 -2.36
N ILE A 327 -16.21 -9.83 -2.65
CA ILE A 327 -17.38 -10.45 -2.03
C ILE A 327 -17.10 -11.00 -0.61
N GLU A 328 -15.83 -11.08 -0.22
CA GLU A 328 -15.41 -11.67 1.05
C GLU A 328 -15.69 -10.74 2.22
N ALA A 329 -15.96 -11.34 3.39
CA ALA A 329 -16.37 -10.60 4.57
C ALA A 329 -15.17 -10.22 5.45
N TYR A 330 -14.80 -8.94 5.44
CA TYR A 330 -13.78 -8.36 6.33
C TYR A 330 -14.28 -7.09 7.01
N GLN A 331 -13.67 -6.74 8.14
CA GLN A 331 -13.94 -5.46 8.79
C GLN A 331 -13.54 -4.31 7.87
N ALA A 332 -14.14 -3.15 8.05
CA ALA A 332 -13.89 -1.94 7.26
C ALA A 332 -13.02 -0.98 8.06
N MET A 333 -11.93 -0.49 7.47
CA MET A 333 -11.23 0.66 8.00
C MET A 333 -11.86 1.92 7.41
N CYS A 334 -12.61 2.66 8.24
CA CYS A 334 -13.29 3.87 7.82
C CYS A 334 -12.41 5.10 8.06
N ARG A 335 -12.46 6.06 7.14
CA ARG A 335 -11.86 7.40 7.24
C ARG A 335 -12.94 8.46 7.10
N LEU A 336 -12.95 9.46 7.96
CA LEU A 336 -13.80 10.66 7.85
C LEU A 336 -13.06 11.93 8.25
N PRO A 337 -13.49 13.10 7.74
CA PRO A 337 -12.99 14.38 8.22
C PRO A 337 -13.47 14.68 9.65
N CYS A 338 -12.76 15.55 10.36
CA CYS A 338 -13.17 15.99 11.70
C CYS A 338 -14.59 16.56 11.71
N GLY A 339 -15.36 16.24 12.75
CA GLY A 339 -16.71 16.79 12.93
C GLY A 339 -17.76 16.25 11.95
N ALA A 340 -17.41 15.32 11.07
CA ALA A 340 -18.38 14.61 10.25
C ALA A 340 -19.29 13.74 11.12
N SER A 341 -20.61 13.82 10.87
CA SER A 341 -21.61 12.97 11.49
C SER A 341 -22.75 12.67 10.52
N GLY A 342 -22.99 11.39 10.24
CA GLY A 342 -24.08 10.92 9.38
C GLY A 342 -23.72 10.86 7.89
N ALA A 343 -24.57 10.20 7.10
CA ALA A 343 -24.24 9.70 5.76
C ALA A 343 -23.78 10.75 4.74
N CYS A 344 -24.32 11.97 4.80
CA CYS A 344 -23.94 13.04 3.88
C CYS A 344 -22.84 13.97 4.38
N ALA A 345 -22.24 13.71 5.55
CA ALA A 345 -21.30 14.65 6.18
C ALA A 345 -20.05 14.93 5.35
N SER A 346 -19.54 13.92 4.64
CA SER A 346 -18.39 14.03 3.74
C SER A 346 -18.78 14.21 2.27
N ASN A 347 -20.09 14.28 1.96
CA ASN A 347 -20.65 14.10 0.61
C ASN A 347 -20.06 12.87 -0.10
N PRO A 348 -20.61 11.66 0.11
CA PRO A 348 -20.12 10.43 -0.54
C PRO A 348 -20.28 10.42 -2.08
N CYS A 349 -21.09 11.34 -2.62
CA CYS A 349 -21.36 11.42 -4.05
C CYS A 349 -20.16 11.98 -4.83
N GLN A 350 -19.92 11.41 -6.00
CA GLN A 350 -18.80 11.74 -6.87
C GLN A 350 -19.20 12.66 -8.01
N ASN A 351 -18.20 13.14 -8.76
CA ASN A 351 -18.39 13.92 -9.99
C ASN A 351 -19.26 15.18 -9.83
N GLY A 352 -19.25 15.78 -8.64
CA GLY A 352 -20.00 17.01 -8.34
C GLY A 352 -21.46 16.79 -8.00
N ALA A 353 -21.90 15.55 -7.85
CA ALA A 353 -23.23 15.24 -7.32
C ALA A 353 -23.35 15.63 -5.84
N THR A 354 -24.58 15.91 -5.41
CA THR A 354 -24.91 16.31 -4.04
C THR A 354 -25.64 15.20 -3.30
N CYS A 355 -25.13 14.85 -2.12
CA CYS A 355 -25.75 13.87 -1.24
C CYS A 355 -27.05 14.39 -0.63
N GLU A 356 -28.08 13.56 -0.68
CA GLU A 356 -29.34 13.75 0.03
C GLU A 356 -29.58 12.57 0.97
N LEU A 357 -30.10 12.83 2.17
CA LEU A 357 -30.50 11.75 3.09
C LEU A 357 -31.74 11.05 2.53
N ALA A 358 -31.76 9.72 2.65
CA ALA A 358 -32.91 8.94 2.21
C ALA A 358 -34.15 9.30 3.04
N SER A 359 -35.29 9.47 2.38
CA SER A 359 -36.54 9.93 3.03
C SER A 359 -37.09 8.95 4.08
N TYR A 360 -36.67 7.69 4.04
CA TYR A 360 -37.11 6.61 4.91
C TYR A 360 -36.07 6.21 5.96
N ASP A 361 -34.82 6.68 5.86
CA ASP A 361 -33.73 6.30 6.76
C ASP A 361 -32.64 7.38 6.80
N SER A 362 -32.48 8.03 7.96
CA SER A 362 -31.47 9.07 8.18
C SER A 362 -30.02 8.55 8.21
N SER A 363 -29.81 7.23 8.24
CA SER A 363 -28.49 6.59 8.13
C SER A 363 -28.15 6.18 6.69
N SER A 364 -29.10 6.35 5.76
CA SER A 364 -28.94 6.10 4.34
C SER A 364 -28.95 7.42 3.55
N PHE A 365 -28.42 7.36 2.34
CA PHE A 365 -28.28 8.51 1.45
C PHE A 365 -28.54 8.11 0.00
N GLN A 366 -28.75 9.10 -0.85
CA GLN A 366 -28.92 8.93 -2.29
C GLN A 366 -28.10 9.99 -3.03
N CYS A 367 -27.37 9.55 -4.05
CA CYS A 367 -26.69 10.43 -5.01
C CYS A 367 -27.39 10.45 -6.37
N GLU A 368 -28.09 9.36 -6.71
CA GLU A 368 -28.64 9.08 -8.04
C GLU A 368 -29.57 10.20 -8.55
N THR A 369 -30.34 10.84 -7.66
CA THR A 369 -31.27 11.93 -7.99
C THR A 369 -30.58 13.23 -8.38
N ASN A 370 -29.30 13.37 -8.02
CA ASN A 370 -28.48 14.57 -8.23
C ASN A 370 -27.23 14.30 -9.08
N CYS A 371 -27.18 13.18 -9.79
CA CYS A 371 -26.07 12.93 -10.71
C CYS A 371 -26.05 13.96 -11.85
N PRO A 372 -24.86 14.44 -12.26
CA PRO A 372 -24.71 15.09 -13.55
C PRO A 372 -25.28 14.21 -14.65
N SER A 373 -25.88 14.81 -15.70
CA SER A 373 -26.59 14.07 -16.75
C SER A 373 -25.74 13.08 -17.54
N ASN A 374 -24.41 13.21 -17.47
CA ASN A 374 -23.46 12.32 -18.13
C ASN A 374 -22.81 11.30 -17.18
N CYS A 375 -23.28 11.21 -15.93
CA CYS A 375 -22.77 10.30 -14.91
C CYS A 375 -23.89 9.40 -14.37
N TYR A 376 -23.52 8.22 -13.87
CA TYR A 376 -24.42 7.21 -13.33
C TYR A 376 -23.71 6.34 -12.28
N GLY A 377 -24.46 5.46 -11.63
CA GLY A 377 -24.02 4.67 -10.50
C GLY A 377 -24.57 5.19 -9.17
N GLN A 378 -24.46 4.35 -8.12
CA GLN A 378 -25.00 4.66 -6.80
C GLN A 378 -24.38 5.92 -6.18
N LEU A 379 -23.14 6.24 -6.54
CA LEU A 379 -22.40 7.41 -6.11
C LEU A 379 -22.17 8.40 -7.26
N CYS A 380 -22.79 8.20 -8.43
CA CYS A 380 -22.49 8.94 -9.66
C CYS A 380 -21.02 8.81 -10.12
N GLU A 381 -20.39 7.67 -9.86
CA GLU A 381 -18.95 7.42 -10.03
C GLU A 381 -18.52 7.18 -11.49
N VAL A 382 -19.42 6.70 -12.35
CA VAL A 382 -19.10 6.44 -13.76
C VAL A 382 -19.65 7.55 -14.64
N CYS A 383 -18.78 8.22 -15.40
CA CYS A 383 -19.17 9.25 -16.34
C CYS A 383 -18.74 8.91 -17.76
N VAL A 384 -19.61 9.24 -18.72
CA VAL A 384 -19.30 9.20 -20.15
C VAL A 384 -19.06 10.62 -20.66
N PRO A 385 -18.37 10.79 -21.80
CA PRO A 385 -18.26 12.09 -22.44
C PRO A 385 -19.63 12.75 -22.63
N ALA A 386 -19.77 14.04 -22.33
CA ALA A 386 -21.06 14.72 -22.46
C ALA A 386 -21.68 14.61 -23.87
N ALA A 387 -20.84 14.52 -24.91
CA ALA A 387 -21.25 14.33 -26.29
C ALA A 387 -21.83 12.94 -26.60
N SER A 388 -21.55 11.92 -25.79
CA SER A 388 -22.11 10.57 -25.97
C SER A 388 -23.44 10.38 -25.25
N VAL A 389 -23.91 11.37 -24.49
CA VAL A 389 -25.19 11.28 -23.77
C VAL A 389 -26.36 11.26 -24.76
N CYS A 390 -27.28 10.32 -24.59
CA CYS A 390 -28.50 10.23 -25.37
C CYS A 390 -29.39 11.44 -25.08
N ALA A 391 -29.78 12.16 -26.13
CA ALA A 391 -30.81 13.20 -26.02
C ALA A 391 -32.19 12.60 -25.67
N SER A 392 -32.50 11.42 -26.21
CA SER A 392 -33.70 10.64 -25.92
C SER A 392 -33.55 9.22 -26.48
N CYS A 393 -34.16 8.22 -25.84
CA CYS A 393 -34.24 6.88 -26.41
C CYS A 393 -35.40 6.75 -27.42
N PRO A 394 -35.23 5.96 -28.50
CA PRO A 394 -36.31 5.61 -29.40
C PRO A 394 -37.48 4.92 -28.68
N SER A 395 -38.68 4.96 -29.27
CA SER A 395 -39.85 4.28 -28.71
C SER A 395 -39.58 2.80 -28.44
N GLY A 396 -39.90 2.34 -27.24
CA GLY A 396 -39.66 0.96 -26.79
C GLY A 396 -38.27 0.72 -26.19
N PHE A 397 -37.38 1.72 -26.23
CA PHE A 397 -36.12 1.70 -25.51
C PHE A 397 -36.17 2.61 -24.28
N THR A 398 -35.47 2.19 -23.24
CA THR A 398 -35.30 2.92 -21.98
C THR A 398 -33.83 3.24 -21.78
N GLN A 399 -33.52 4.45 -21.34
CA GLN A 399 -32.15 4.84 -21.01
C GLN A 399 -31.80 4.26 -19.64
N ALA A 400 -30.88 3.29 -19.59
CA ALA A 400 -30.35 2.78 -18.32
C ALA A 400 -29.06 3.50 -17.93
N VAL A 401 -28.22 3.87 -18.91
CA VAL A 401 -27.01 4.69 -18.69
C VAL A 401 -26.97 5.85 -19.69
N PRO A 402 -26.31 6.98 -19.36
CA PRO A 402 -26.35 8.20 -20.16
C PRO A 402 -26.06 8.02 -21.65
N GLY A 403 -25.19 7.08 -22.05
CA GLY A 403 -24.83 6.86 -23.46
C GLY A 403 -25.54 5.70 -24.18
N SER A 404 -26.41 4.96 -23.50
CA SER A 404 -26.99 3.72 -24.06
C SER A 404 -28.47 3.56 -23.72
N CYS A 405 -29.22 3.14 -24.72
CA CYS A 405 -30.63 2.80 -24.65
C CYS A 405 -30.79 1.27 -24.71
N PHE A 406 -31.68 0.72 -23.88
CA PHE A 406 -31.93 -0.72 -23.79
C PHE A 406 -33.39 -1.06 -24.01
N ALA A 407 -33.64 -2.22 -24.62
CA ALA A 407 -34.99 -2.75 -24.83
C ALA A 407 -35.00 -4.27 -24.62
N ILE A 408 -36.14 -4.80 -24.18
CA ILE A 408 -36.40 -6.24 -24.11
C ILE A 408 -37.29 -6.62 -25.29
N SER A 409 -36.93 -7.67 -26.01
CA SER A 409 -37.72 -8.13 -27.15
C SER A 409 -39.09 -8.67 -26.72
N PRO A 410 -40.15 -8.49 -27.54
CA PRO A 410 -41.50 -8.92 -27.20
C PRO A 410 -41.66 -10.45 -27.24
N GLY A 411 -40.79 -11.16 -27.97
CA GLY A 411 -40.80 -12.62 -28.10
C GLY A 411 -39.45 -13.22 -27.75
N SER A 412 -39.42 -14.56 -27.70
CA SER A 412 -38.21 -15.36 -27.46
C SER A 412 -37.63 -15.87 -28.78
N TYR A 413 -36.31 -15.88 -28.89
CA TYR A 413 -35.56 -16.18 -30.11
C TYR A 413 -34.33 -17.03 -29.79
N SER A 414 -33.84 -17.78 -30.79
CA SER A 414 -32.48 -18.34 -30.73
C SER A 414 -31.47 -17.20 -30.60
N PHE A 415 -30.25 -17.45 -30.12
CA PHE A 415 -29.26 -16.37 -29.94
C PHE A 415 -28.99 -15.58 -31.22
N ILE A 416 -28.89 -16.25 -32.36
CA ILE A 416 -28.65 -15.63 -33.66
C ILE A 416 -29.86 -14.79 -34.08
N ASP A 417 -31.07 -15.34 -33.92
CA ASP A 417 -32.31 -14.64 -34.27
C ASP A 417 -32.58 -13.46 -33.31
N ALA A 418 -32.13 -13.57 -32.06
CA ALA A 418 -32.19 -12.52 -31.05
C ALA A 418 -31.31 -11.32 -31.46
N ASP A 419 -30.07 -11.56 -31.90
CA ASP A 419 -29.22 -10.48 -32.43
C ASP A 419 -29.78 -9.91 -33.74
N ALA A 420 -30.31 -10.75 -34.64
CA ALA A 420 -30.98 -10.29 -35.85
C ALA A 420 -32.19 -9.40 -35.54
N TYR A 421 -32.97 -9.73 -34.51
CA TYR A 421 -34.04 -8.89 -34.01
C TYR A 421 -33.50 -7.57 -33.48
N CYS A 422 -32.47 -7.58 -32.62
CA CYS A 422 -31.88 -6.35 -32.10
C CYS A 422 -31.33 -5.45 -33.22
N ILE A 423 -30.71 -6.02 -34.26
CA ILE A 423 -30.30 -5.31 -35.48
C ILE A 423 -31.50 -4.66 -36.16
N SER A 424 -32.62 -5.37 -36.28
CA SER A 424 -33.83 -4.86 -36.94
C SER A 424 -34.44 -3.64 -36.24
N VAL A 425 -34.26 -3.52 -34.92
CA VAL A 425 -34.70 -2.37 -34.12
C VAL A 425 -33.62 -1.30 -33.91
N GLY A 426 -32.49 -1.42 -34.63
CA GLY A 426 -31.42 -0.41 -34.65
C GLY A 426 -30.33 -0.59 -33.59
N GLY A 427 -30.32 -1.71 -32.87
CA GLY A 427 -29.33 -2.05 -31.86
C GLY A 427 -28.59 -3.36 -32.17
N ARG A 428 -28.05 -3.98 -31.12
CA ARG A 428 -27.46 -5.33 -31.11
C ARG A 428 -27.80 -5.99 -29.77
N LEU A 429 -27.54 -7.29 -29.59
CA LEU A 429 -27.58 -7.86 -28.24
C LEU A 429 -26.70 -7.06 -27.28
N ALA A 430 -27.18 -6.87 -26.06
CA ALA A 430 -26.56 -5.97 -25.10
C ALA A 430 -25.18 -6.45 -24.64
N THR A 431 -24.23 -5.52 -24.62
CA THR A 431 -22.98 -5.66 -23.87
C THR A 431 -23.12 -5.01 -22.51
N VAL A 432 -22.45 -5.56 -21.50
CA VAL A 432 -22.38 -5.03 -20.12
C VAL A 432 -20.91 -4.79 -19.80
N ASN A 433 -20.52 -3.54 -19.62
CA ASN A 433 -19.11 -3.14 -19.57
C ASN A 433 -18.51 -3.22 -18.17
N ASP A 434 -19.31 -2.96 -17.14
CA ASP A 434 -18.89 -2.90 -15.75
C ASP A 434 -20.07 -3.20 -14.80
N ALA A 435 -19.78 -3.41 -13.51
CA ALA A 435 -20.82 -3.71 -12.52
C ALA A 435 -21.69 -2.49 -12.15
N THR A 436 -21.27 -1.27 -12.46
CA THR A 436 -22.15 -0.10 -12.30
C THR A 436 -23.23 -0.11 -13.39
N GLU A 437 -22.88 -0.35 -14.65
CA GLU A 437 -23.84 -0.52 -15.76
C GLU A 437 -24.77 -1.71 -15.51
N ASP A 438 -24.23 -2.81 -14.98
CA ASP A 438 -24.97 -3.98 -14.50
C ASP A 438 -26.07 -3.59 -13.49
N TYR A 439 -25.70 -2.85 -12.44
CA TYR A 439 -26.63 -2.35 -11.43
C TYR A 439 -27.70 -1.43 -12.03
N GLU A 440 -27.31 -0.49 -12.89
CA GLU A 440 -28.23 0.45 -13.53
C GLU A 440 -29.25 -0.26 -14.43
N ILE A 441 -28.80 -1.23 -15.23
CA ILE A 441 -29.67 -2.07 -16.08
C ILE A 441 -30.70 -2.78 -15.20
N ARG A 442 -30.28 -3.35 -14.07
CA ARG A 442 -31.20 -4.00 -13.12
C ARG A 442 -32.18 -3.01 -12.49
N ARG A 443 -31.72 -1.83 -12.07
CA ARG A 443 -32.58 -0.83 -11.42
C ARG A 443 -33.68 -0.33 -12.37
N VAL A 444 -33.33 -0.13 -13.63
CA VAL A 444 -34.23 0.48 -14.63
C VAL A 444 -35.11 -0.56 -15.35
N LEU A 445 -34.59 -1.76 -15.63
CA LEU A 445 -35.31 -2.81 -16.39
C LEU A 445 -35.75 -4.00 -15.55
N GLY A 446 -35.32 -4.09 -14.29
CA GLY A 446 -35.59 -5.22 -13.39
C GLY A 446 -37.00 -5.21 -12.78
N ASP A 447 -37.65 -4.05 -12.69
CA ASP A 447 -39.02 -3.96 -12.15
C ASP A 447 -40.01 -4.61 -13.13
N GLY A 448 -40.75 -5.62 -12.65
CA GLY A 448 -41.71 -6.40 -13.46
C GLY A 448 -41.12 -7.49 -14.37
N THR A 449 -39.80 -7.72 -14.36
CA THR A 449 -39.10 -8.75 -15.18
C THR A 449 -38.50 -9.88 -14.34
N GLU A 450 -38.98 -10.02 -13.10
CA GLU A 450 -38.42 -10.93 -12.10
C GLU A 450 -38.28 -12.37 -12.63
N TYR A 451 -37.06 -12.90 -12.56
CA TYR A 451 -36.66 -14.25 -12.98
C TYR A 451 -36.69 -14.56 -14.48
N MET A 452 -36.96 -13.56 -15.33
CA MET A 452 -36.94 -13.75 -16.78
C MET A 452 -35.48 -13.76 -17.28
N PRO A 453 -35.07 -14.81 -18.04
CA PRO A 453 -33.76 -14.86 -18.68
C PRO A 453 -33.74 -14.14 -20.02
N PHE A 454 -32.68 -13.36 -20.26
CA PHE A 454 -32.47 -12.60 -21.49
C PHE A 454 -31.15 -12.98 -22.15
N TRP A 455 -31.13 -13.15 -23.46
CA TRP A 455 -29.89 -13.18 -24.22
C TRP A 455 -29.18 -11.82 -24.11
N ILE A 456 -27.88 -11.88 -23.77
CA ILE A 456 -26.94 -10.76 -23.90
C ILE A 456 -25.86 -11.14 -24.91
N GLY A 457 -25.13 -10.16 -25.43
CA GLY A 457 -24.19 -10.32 -26.53
C GLY A 457 -22.90 -11.08 -26.22
N SER A 458 -22.82 -11.82 -25.12
CA SER A 458 -21.62 -12.60 -24.77
C SER A 458 -21.81 -14.06 -25.20
N GLY A 459 -21.09 -14.47 -26.24
CA GLY A 459 -21.16 -15.83 -26.77
C GLY A 459 -20.85 -15.90 -28.26
N ASP A 460 -20.40 -17.08 -28.69
CA ASP A 460 -20.16 -17.37 -30.09
C ASP A 460 -20.89 -18.68 -30.46
N PRO A 461 -21.93 -18.62 -31.31
CA PRO A 461 -22.63 -19.83 -31.76
C PRO A 461 -21.75 -20.79 -32.58
N ASN A 462 -20.59 -20.34 -33.06
CA ASN A 462 -19.64 -21.15 -33.82
C ASN A 462 -18.47 -21.67 -32.99
N SER A 463 -18.34 -21.26 -31.73
CA SER A 463 -17.18 -21.61 -30.90
C SER A 463 -17.58 -21.83 -29.44
N ILE A 464 -17.66 -23.11 -29.04
CA ILE A 464 -17.93 -23.50 -27.64
C ILE A 464 -16.77 -23.05 -26.77
N GLY A 465 -17.07 -22.34 -25.68
CA GLY A 465 -16.06 -21.82 -24.75
C GLY A 465 -15.40 -20.50 -25.17
N ALA A 466 -15.76 -19.93 -26.33
CA ALA A 466 -15.38 -18.57 -26.70
C ALA A 466 -16.50 -17.59 -26.32
N TYR A 467 -16.18 -16.61 -25.48
CA TYR A 467 -17.16 -15.70 -24.89
C TYR A 467 -16.85 -14.24 -25.18
N THR A 468 -16.49 -13.96 -26.42
CA THR A 468 -16.31 -12.59 -26.93
C THR A 468 -17.66 -11.89 -27.03
N TRP A 469 -17.65 -10.58 -26.86
CA TRP A 469 -18.83 -9.78 -27.15
C TRP A 469 -19.09 -9.74 -28.65
N ILE A 470 -20.36 -9.72 -29.05
CA ILE A 470 -20.79 -9.70 -30.46
C ILE A 470 -20.38 -8.42 -31.22
N ASP A 471 -19.92 -7.39 -30.49
CA ASP A 471 -19.36 -6.16 -31.04
C ASP A 471 -17.82 -6.23 -31.19
N GLY A 472 -17.20 -7.35 -30.79
CA GLY A 472 -15.75 -7.57 -30.85
C GLY A 472 -14.96 -6.98 -29.69
N SER A 473 -15.61 -6.37 -28.70
CA SER A 473 -14.92 -5.89 -27.49
C SER A 473 -14.42 -7.06 -26.63
N SER A 474 -13.25 -6.86 -26.00
CA SER A 474 -12.70 -7.81 -25.03
C SER A 474 -13.45 -7.71 -23.70
N SER A 475 -13.87 -8.84 -23.12
CA SER A 475 -14.55 -8.85 -21.83
C SER A 475 -13.54 -8.74 -20.67
N THR A 476 -13.62 -7.66 -19.89
CA THR A 476 -12.90 -7.49 -18.61
C THR A 476 -13.81 -7.69 -17.39
N TYR A 477 -15.11 -7.65 -17.60
CA TYR A 477 -16.16 -7.84 -16.60
C TYR A 477 -17.00 -9.08 -16.94
N SER A 478 -17.13 -10.02 -16.00
CA SER A 478 -18.08 -11.15 -16.10
C SER A 478 -18.40 -11.71 -14.72
N THR A 479 -19.65 -12.06 -14.49
CA THR A 479 -20.14 -12.71 -13.26
C THR A 479 -20.43 -14.20 -13.46
N ARG A 480 -19.85 -14.76 -14.53
CA ARG A 480 -20.18 -16.07 -15.06
C ARG A 480 -19.65 -17.20 -14.18
N GLU A 481 -20.50 -18.16 -13.84
CA GLU A 481 -20.06 -19.46 -13.35
C GLU A 481 -19.56 -20.33 -14.52
N HIS A 482 -18.32 -20.81 -14.45
CA HIS A 482 -17.71 -21.62 -15.51
C HIS A 482 -18.35 -23.00 -15.60
N ILE A 483 -19.06 -23.28 -16.70
CA ILE A 483 -19.61 -24.60 -17.00
C ILE A 483 -19.23 -24.98 -18.44
N SER A 484 -18.61 -26.14 -18.61
CA SER A 484 -18.19 -26.67 -19.91
C SER A 484 -19.39 -27.11 -20.76
N GLY A 485 -19.36 -26.84 -22.08
CA GLY A 485 -20.32 -27.39 -23.06
C GLY A 485 -21.40 -26.42 -23.56
N TYR A 486 -21.29 -25.13 -23.27
CA TYR A 486 -22.25 -24.10 -23.67
C TYR A 486 -21.54 -22.95 -24.42
N CYS A 487 -22.29 -22.20 -25.23
CA CYS A 487 -21.74 -21.23 -26.18
C CYS A 487 -22.34 -19.82 -26.09
N CYS A 488 -23.48 -19.64 -25.42
CA CYS A 488 -24.16 -18.35 -25.30
C CYS A 488 -24.53 -17.99 -23.86
N THR A 489 -24.63 -16.70 -23.56
CA THR A 489 -24.88 -16.20 -22.19
C THR A 489 -26.29 -15.64 -22.05
N ILE A 490 -27.04 -16.16 -21.09
CA ILE A 490 -28.26 -15.54 -20.60
C ILE A 490 -27.99 -14.75 -19.33
N LEU A 491 -28.74 -13.68 -19.15
CA LEU A 491 -28.75 -12.81 -17.99
C LEU A 491 -30.10 -12.94 -17.30
N LYS A 492 -30.13 -13.22 -16.00
CA LYS A 492 -31.35 -13.23 -15.19
C LYS A 492 -31.42 -11.99 -14.31
N LEU A 493 -32.52 -11.24 -14.41
CA LEU A 493 -32.85 -10.15 -13.49
C LEU A 493 -33.55 -10.78 -12.27
N GLY A 494 -32.89 -10.88 -11.11
CA GLY A 494 -33.43 -11.52 -9.90
C GLY A 494 -33.21 -10.69 -8.64
N TYR A 495 -33.95 -10.97 -7.55
CA TYR A 495 -33.96 -10.17 -6.31
C TYR A 495 -32.77 -10.40 -5.35
N MET A 496 -31.89 -11.38 -5.59
CA MET A 496 -30.74 -11.64 -4.72
C MET A 496 -29.58 -10.67 -5.04
N ALA A 497 -28.82 -10.29 -4.02
CA ALA A 497 -27.82 -9.20 -4.02
C ALA A 497 -26.84 -9.21 -5.22
N PRO A 498 -26.24 -8.05 -5.59
CA PRO A 498 -25.32 -7.92 -6.73
C PRO A 498 -24.22 -8.98 -6.73
N PRO A 499 -23.71 -9.37 -7.93
CA PRO A 499 -24.00 -8.82 -9.27
C PRO A 499 -25.01 -9.64 -10.13
N LEU A 500 -25.38 -9.19 -11.35
CA LEU A 500 -26.27 -9.95 -12.26
C LEU A 500 -25.74 -11.37 -12.47
N GLN A 501 -26.60 -12.38 -12.43
CA GLN A 501 -26.16 -13.76 -12.62
C GLN A 501 -26.17 -14.15 -14.09
N TRP A 502 -24.97 -14.36 -14.64
CA TRP A 502 -24.77 -14.78 -16.03
C TRP A 502 -24.68 -16.30 -16.09
N PHE A 503 -25.59 -16.92 -16.84
CA PHE A 503 -25.59 -18.37 -17.05
C PHE A 503 -25.26 -18.69 -18.49
N LEU A 504 -24.59 -19.83 -18.67
CA LEU A 504 -24.30 -20.35 -19.99
C LEU A 504 -25.40 -21.32 -20.46
N PHE A 505 -25.82 -21.16 -21.71
CA PHE A 505 -26.86 -21.98 -22.33
C PHE A 505 -26.52 -22.32 -23.78
N GLN A 506 -27.28 -23.27 -24.35
CA GLN A 506 -27.17 -23.64 -25.76
C GLN A 506 -27.77 -22.52 -26.62
N CYS A 507 -27.02 -22.02 -27.62
CA CYS A 507 -27.44 -20.89 -28.45
C CYS A 507 -28.73 -21.13 -29.27
N ILE A 508 -29.15 -22.39 -29.39
CA ILE A 508 -30.38 -22.78 -30.11
C ILE A 508 -31.64 -22.56 -29.26
N GLU A 509 -31.50 -22.38 -27.95
CA GLU A 509 -32.64 -22.18 -27.04
C GLU A 509 -33.31 -20.83 -27.27
N ALA A 510 -34.61 -20.77 -26.99
CA ALA A 510 -35.41 -19.57 -27.20
C ALA A 510 -35.54 -18.75 -25.92
N TYR A 511 -34.91 -17.57 -25.89
CA TYR A 511 -35.04 -16.59 -24.81
C TYR A 511 -35.29 -15.19 -25.38
N GLN A 512 -35.85 -14.29 -24.56
CA GLN A 512 -35.98 -12.89 -24.95
C GLN A 512 -34.60 -12.26 -25.13
N ALA A 513 -34.49 -11.27 -26.00
CA ALA A 513 -33.27 -10.55 -26.29
C ALA A 513 -33.24 -9.26 -25.47
N MET A 514 -32.12 -8.98 -24.79
CA MET A 514 -31.83 -7.63 -24.32
C MET A 514 -31.05 -6.91 -25.42
N CYS A 515 -31.67 -5.91 -26.04
CA CYS A 515 -31.07 -5.11 -27.10
C CYS A 515 -30.45 -3.85 -26.52
N ARG A 516 -29.25 -3.48 -26.99
CA ARG A 516 -28.55 -2.23 -26.69
C ARG A 516 -28.41 -1.39 -27.95
N LEU A 517 -28.63 -0.09 -27.80
CA LEU A 517 -28.41 0.94 -28.81
C LEU A 517 -27.54 2.04 -28.20
N ASN A 518 -26.37 2.29 -28.79
CA ASN A 518 -25.44 3.33 -28.33
C ASN A 518 -25.78 4.67 -28.99
N CYS A 519 -25.86 5.73 -28.21
CA CYS A 519 -26.13 7.06 -28.73
C CYS A 519 -24.91 7.63 -29.48
N GLY A 520 -25.15 8.32 -30.60
CA GLY A 520 -24.10 8.77 -31.52
C GLY A 520 -23.68 7.74 -32.57
N SER A 521 -24.21 6.51 -32.52
CA SER A 521 -24.09 5.54 -33.62
C SER A 521 -25.17 5.76 -34.69
N SER A 522 -25.24 6.98 -35.24
CA SER A 522 -25.98 7.20 -36.49
C SER A 522 -25.19 6.59 -37.65
N LYS A 523 -25.87 5.79 -38.48
CA LYS A 523 -25.39 5.43 -39.82
C LYS A 523 -24.96 6.64 -40.64
#